data_AF-A0A933KV91-F1
#
_entry.id   AF-A0A933KV91-F1
#
_cell.length_a   1.000
_cell.length_b   1.000
_cell.length_c   1.000
_cell.angle_alpha   90.00
_cell.angle_beta   90.00
_cell.angle_gamma   90.00
#
_symmetry.space_group_name_H-M   'P 1'
#
loop_
_entity.id
_entity.type
_entity.pdbx_description
1 polymer ?
#
loop_
_entity_poly.entity_id
_entity_poly.type
_entity_poly.pdbx_seq_one_letter_code
_entity_poly.pdbx_strand_id
1 'polypeptide(L)'
;MPKSAISVTLEAGNLTWLRARARAGGARSVSDVLDRLVTSARTLGAAGEARSVVGTIDVDSSDPLLLKADDAVRALFGESLGRPFPVKEQRTAYGGRPRKRRG
;
A
#
# COMPACT_ATOMS: atom_id res chain seq x y z
N MET A 1 19.90 -12.71 6.27
CA MET A 1 20.79 -11.70 5.64
C MET A 1 20.75 -10.43 6.48
N PRO A 2 21.87 -9.69 6.61
CA PRO A 2 21.84 -8.38 7.25
C PRO A 2 20.91 -7.43 6.46
N LYS A 3 20.18 -6.56 7.18
CA LYS A 3 19.31 -5.57 6.54
C LYS A 3 20.17 -4.58 5.75
N SER A 4 19.96 -4.51 4.44
CA SER A 4 20.59 -3.52 3.57
C SER A 4 19.62 -2.37 3.31
N ALA A 5 20.08 -1.14 3.49
CA ALA A 5 19.28 0.03 3.19
C ALA A 5 19.19 0.21 1.67
N ILE A 6 17.96 0.35 1.17
CA ILE A 6 17.70 0.69 -0.23
C ILE A 6 16.92 1.99 -0.30
N SER A 7 17.25 2.81 -1.30
CA SER A 7 16.48 3.99 -1.67
C SER A 7 15.70 3.68 -2.94
N VAL A 8 14.41 3.99 -2.94
CA VAL A 8 13.52 3.79 -4.09
C VAL A 8 12.76 5.07 -4.38
N THR A 9 12.69 5.41 -5.66
CA THR A 9 11.88 6.52 -6.17
C THR A 9 10.56 5.96 -6.64
N LEU A 10 9.46 6.45 -6.07
CA LEU A 10 8.10 6.01 -6.37
C LEU A 10 7.21 7.21 -6.64
N GLU A 11 6.23 7.02 -7.50
CA GLU A 11 5.16 7.99 -7.72
C GLU A 11 4.37 8.25 -6.42
N ALA A 12 3.78 9.44 -6.30
CA ALA A 12 3.04 9.86 -5.10
C ALA A 12 1.86 8.94 -4.76
N GLY A 13 1.15 8.41 -5.78
CA GLY A 13 0.08 7.43 -5.59
C GLY A 13 0.57 6.15 -4.90
N ASN A 14 1.71 5.62 -5.36
CA ASN A 14 2.33 4.41 -4.79
C ASN A 14 2.80 4.62 -3.35
N LEU A 15 3.35 5.79 -3.03
CA LEU A 15 3.71 6.16 -1.65
C LEU A 15 2.48 6.25 -0.74
N THR A 16 1.37 6.79 -1.26
CA THR A 16 0.11 6.90 -0.53
C THR A 16 -0.46 5.50 -0.25
N TRP A 17 -0.47 4.63 -1.25
CA TRP A 17 -0.88 3.24 -1.12
C TRP A 17 -0.04 2.47 -0.09
N LEU A 18 1.30 2.60 -0.11
CA LEU A 18 2.18 1.96 0.86
C LEU A 18 1.92 2.43 2.30
N ARG A 19 1.67 3.73 2.49
CA ARG A 19 1.33 4.29 3.81
C ARG A 19 -0.01 3.79 4.32
N ALA A 20 -1.01 3.71 3.44
CA ALA A 20 -2.32 3.14 3.77
C ALA A 20 -2.20 1.66 4.16
N ARG A 21 -1.44 0.89 3.38
CA ARG A 21 -1.19 -0.53 3.65
C ARG A 21 -0.47 -0.76 4.98
N ALA A 22 0.51 0.09 5.32
CA ALA A 22 1.21 0.02 6.60
C ALA A 22 0.26 0.22 7.79
N ARG A 23 -0.66 1.20 7.71
CA ARG A 23 -1.68 1.43 8.75
C ARG A 23 -2.71 0.31 8.81
N ALA A 24 -3.28 -0.08 7.68
CA ALA A 24 -4.35 -1.09 7.63
C ALA A 24 -3.86 -2.48 8.06
N GLY A 25 -2.61 -2.83 7.74
CA GLY A 25 -2.00 -4.12 8.08
C GLY A 25 -1.24 -4.16 9.40
N GLY A 26 -1.29 -3.09 10.22
CA GLY A 26 -0.59 -3.02 11.50
C GLY A 26 0.94 -3.12 11.39
N ALA A 27 1.52 -2.69 10.27
CA ALA A 27 2.97 -2.72 10.07
C ALA A 27 3.65 -1.58 10.83
N ARG A 28 4.86 -1.83 11.34
CA ARG A 28 5.62 -0.86 12.16
C ARG A 28 6.12 0.33 11.34
N SER A 29 6.30 0.16 10.04
CA SER A 29 6.81 1.20 9.14
C SER A 29 6.44 0.93 7.68
N VAL A 30 6.61 1.95 6.82
CA VAL A 30 6.51 1.77 5.36
C VAL A 30 7.62 0.85 4.84
N SER A 31 8.82 0.94 5.41
CA SER A 31 9.94 0.06 5.08
C SER A 31 9.64 -1.40 5.39
N ASP A 32 8.91 -1.69 6.49
CA ASP A 32 8.49 -3.06 6.83
C ASP A 32 7.51 -3.62 5.78
N VAL A 33 6.61 -2.80 5.23
CA VAL A 33 5.71 -3.22 4.15
C VAL A 33 6.48 -3.46 2.86
N LEU A 34 7.39 -2.54 2.50
CA LEU A 34 8.21 -2.65 1.29
C LEU A 34 9.13 -3.88 1.35
N ASP A 35 9.74 -4.16 2.51
CA ASP A 35 10.59 -5.33 2.71
C ASP A 35 9.81 -6.65 2.54
N ARG A 36 8.57 -6.71 3.05
CA ARG A 36 7.67 -7.85 2.80
C ARG A 36 7.38 -8.03 1.32
N LEU A 37 7.03 -6.95 0.60
CA LEU A 37 6.75 -7.01 -0.84
C LEU A 37 7.96 -7.48 -1.64
N VAL A 38 9.15 -6.93 -1.36
CA VAL A 38 10.40 -7.33 -2.03
C VAL A 38 10.74 -8.79 -1.70
N THR A 39 10.55 -9.21 -0.45
CA THR A 39 10.77 -10.60 -0.03
C THR A 39 9.81 -11.54 -0.73
N SER A 40 8.52 -11.21 -0.80
CA SER A 40 7.51 -11.97 -1.55
C SER A 40 7.88 -12.06 -3.03
N ALA A 41 8.25 -10.96 -3.68
CA ALA A 41 8.65 -10.97 -5.09
C ALA A 41 9.89 -11.85 -5.34
N ARG A 42 10.88 -11.82 -4.43
CA ARG A 42 12.07 -12.67 -4.53
C ARG A 42 11.79 -14.15 -4.30
N THR A 43 10.86 -14.47 -3.40
CA THR A 43 10.50 -15.86 -3.06
C THR A 43 9.55 -16.49 -4.07
N LEU A 44 8.61 -15.69 -4.61
CA LEU A 44 7.72 -16.12 -5.70
C LEU A 44 8.47 -16.25 -7.04
N GLY A 45 9.66 -15.67 -7.17
CA GLY A 45 10.44 -15.66 -8.41
C GLY A 45 9.84 -14.70 -9.45
N ALA A 46 10.34 -14.75 -10.69
CA ALA A 46 9.61 -14.14 -11.80
C ALA A 46 8.22 -14.77 -11.81
N ALA A 47 7.16 -13.95 -11.76
CA ALA A 47 5.81 -14.43 -11.98
C ALA A 47 5.87 -15.28 -13.25
N GLY A 48 5.65 -16.59 -13.11
CA GLY A 48 5.76 -17.51 -14.23
C GLY A 48 4.88 -17.02 -15.37
N GLU A 49 5.18 -17.48 -16.58
CA GLU A 49 4.38 -17.19 -17.77
C GLU A 49 2.88 -17.24 -17.44
N ALA A 50 2.12 -16.21 -17.83
CA ALA A 50 0.71 -16.08 -17.48
C ALA A 50 -0.03 -17.38 -17.84
N ARG A 51 -0.49 -18.12 -16.83
CA ARG A 51 -1.20 -19.37 -17.02
C ARG A 51 -2.69 -19.10 -16.96
N SER A 52 -3.44 -19.70 -17.89
CA SER A 52 -4.89 -19.78 -17.74
C SER A 52 -5.19 -20.57 -16.46
N VAL A 53 -5.82 -19.91 -15.49
CA VAL A 53 -6.27 -20.55 -14.26
C VAL A 53 -7.74 -20.92 -14.47
N VAL A 54 -8.02 -22.22 -14.55
CA VAL A 54 -9.38 -22.74 -14.49
C VAL A 54 -9.70 -22.99 -13.01
N GLY A 55 -10.71 -22.31 -12.50
CA GLY A 55 -11.17 -22.45 -11.13
C GLY A 55 -12.66 -22.15 -11.02
N THR A 56 -13.26 -22.56 -9.92
CA THR A 56 -14.66 -22.28 -9.62
C THR A 56 -14.74 -21.02 -8.78
N ILE A 57 -15.68 -20.13 -9.11
CA ILE A 57 -16.03 -18.98 -8.28
C ILE A 57 -17.35 -19.27 -7.59
N ASP A 58 -17.38 -19.08 -6.27
CA ASP A 58 -18.62 -19.16 -5.51
C ASP A 58 -19.40 -17.85 -5.71
N VAL A 59 -20.60 -17.98 -6.25
CA VAL A 59 -21.55 -16.86 -6.41
C VAL A 59 -22.57 -16.93 -5.29
N ASP A 60 -22.89 -15.79 -4.69
CA ASP A 60 -23.93 -15.71 -3.67
C ASP A 60 -25.27 -16.22 -4.23
N SER A 61 -25.82 -17.24 -3.58
CA SER A 61 -27.11 -17.84 -3.96
C SER A 61 -28.27 -16.85 -3.98
N SER A 62 -28.17 -15.74 -3.25
CA SER A 62 -29.17 -14.68 -3.21
C SER A 62 -29.06 -13.67 -4.35
N ASP A 63 -27.95 -13.68 -5.10
CA ASP A 63 -27.71 -12.86 -6.29
C ASP A 63 -26.97 -13.64 -7.39
N PRO A 64 -27.61 -14.68 -7.96
CA PRO A 64 -26.96 -15.55 -8.95
C PRO A 64 -26.64 -14.84 -10.27
N LEU A 65 -27.32 -13.72 -10.55
CA LEU A 65 -27.12 -12.91 -11.75
C LEU A 65 -26.21 -11.70 -11.51
N LEU A 66 -25.64 -11.57 -10.30
CA LEU A 66 -24.73 -10.49 -9.92
C LEU A 66 -25.32 -9.09 -10.11
N LEU A 67 -26.64 -8.94 -10.01
CA LEU A 67 -27.33 -7.65 -10.22
C LEU A 67 -26.99 -6.64 -9.12
N LYS A 68 -26.52 -7.11 -7.97
CA LYS A 68 -26.10 -6.29 -6.82
C LYS A 68 -24.58 -6.29 -6.62
N ALA A 69 -23.81 -6.85 -7.55
CA ALA A 69 -22.36 -6.92 -7.42
C ALA A 69 -21.73 -5.53 -7.31
N ASP A 70 -22.23 -4.54 -8.06
CA ASP A 70 -21.76 -3.15 -7.98
C ASP A 70 -21.94 -2.56 -6.57
N ASP A 71 -23.08 -2.82 -5.94
CA ASP A 71 -23.38 -2.34 -4.59
C ASP A 71 -22.49 -3.04 -3.56
N ALA A 72 -22.27 -4.35 -3.70
CA ALA A 72 -21.37 -5.12 -2.85
C ALA A 72 -19.92 -4.62 -2.95
N VAL A 73 -19.45 -4.33 -4.17
CA VAL A 73 -18.12 -3.75 -4.40
C VAL A 73 -18.04 -2.35 -3.79
N ARG A 74 -19.04 -1.49 -4.02
CA ARG A 74 -19.07 -0.14 -3.42
C ARG A 74 -19.05 -0.20 -1.90
N ALA A 75 -19.80 -1.12 -1.28
CA ALA A 75 -19.83 -1.31 0.16
C ALA A 75 -18.44 -1.68 0.71
N LEU A 76 -17.71 -2.56 0.02
CA LEU A 76 -16.34 -2.95 0.40
C LEU A 76 -15.40 -1.73 0.51
N PHE A 77 -15.56 -0.75 -0.37
CA PHE A 77 -14.72 0.45 -0.40
C PHE A 77 -15.28 1.62 0.44
N GLY A 78 -16.59 1.66 0.69
CA GLY A 78 -17.26 2.75 1.42
C GLY A 78 -16.65 2.99 2.81
N GLU A 79 -16.38 1.93 3.56
CA GLU A 79 -15.74 2.02 4.87
C GLU A 79 -14.30 2.54 4.80
N SER A 80 -13.58 2.26 3.71
CA SER A 80 -12.22 2.73 3.52
C SER A 80 -12.18 4.23 3.19
N LEU A 81 -13.18 4.73 2.45
CA LEU A 81 -13.29 6.13 2.05
C LEU A 81 -13.68 7.05 3.22
N GLY A 82 -14.44 6.54 4.19
CA GLY A 82 -14.86 7.29 5.38
C GLY A 82 -13.76 7.49 6.44
N ARG A 83 -12.62 6.80 6.32
CA ARG A 83 -11.54 6.90 7.33
C ARG A 83 -10.70 8.16 7.08
N PRO A 84 -10.58 9.06 8.07
CA PRO A 84 -9.69 10.21 7.93
C PRO A 84 -8.26 9.71 7.71
N PHE A 85 -7.63 10.15 6.63
CA PHE A 85 -6.23 9.86 6.34
C PHE A 85 -5.39 11.07 6.78
N PRO A 86 -4.84 11.10 8.01
CA PRO A 86 -3.95 12.17 8.41
C PRO A 86 -2.65 12.04 7.62
N VAL A 87 -2.57 12.82 6.53
CA VAL A 87 -1.32 13.14 5.87
C VAL A 87 -0.60 14.14 6.77
N LYS A 88 0.44 13.68 7.47
CA LYS A 88 1.46 14.62 7.97
C LYS A 88 2.22 15.09 6.75
N GLU A 89 1.85 16.24 6.20
CA GLU A 89 2.74 16.97 5.31
C GLU A 89 4.01 17.27 6.10
N GLN A 90 5.09 16.61 5.71
CA GLN A 90 6.41 16.94 6.21
C GLN A 90 6.76 18.25 5.51
N ARG A 91 6.49 19.39 6.18
CA ARG A 91 6.96 20.70 5.68
C ARG A 91 8.47 20.61 5.51
N THR A 92 8.93 20.52 4.27
CA THR A 92 10.34 20.59 3.93
C THR A 92 10.80 22.00 4.30
N ALA A 93 11.43 22.15 5.46
CA ALA A 93 12.12 23.38 5.81
C ALA A 93 13.33 23.51 4.87
N TYR A 94 13.13 24.19 3.74
CA TYR A 94 14.24 24.63 2.91
C TYR A 94 15.13 25.53 3.77
N GLY A 95 16.40 25.12 3.86
CA GLY A 95 17.32 25.48 4.93
C GLY A 95 17.56 26.98 5.16
N GLY A 96 17.31 27.42 6.39
CA GLY A 96 18.02 28.54 7.00
C GLY A 96 19.07 27.99 7.97
N ARG A 97 20.36 28.10 7.64
CA ARG A 97 21.45 27.80 8.59
C ARG A 97 21.27 28.69 9.84
N PRO A 98 21.34 28.15 11.07
CA PRO A 98 21.33 29.00 12.26
C PRO A 98 22.61 29.84 12.29
N ARG A 99 22.44 31.16 12.30
CA ARG A 99 23.52 32.14 12.37
C ARG A 99 24.16 32.04 13.76
N LYS A 100 25.38 31.50 13.82
CA LYS A 100 26.18 31.37 15.04
C LYS A 100 26.44 32.77 15.62
N ARG A 101 25.79 33.10 16.73
CA ARG A 101 25.99 34.35 17.47
C ARG A 101 27.33 34.22 18.19
N ARG A 102 28.37 34.91 17.70
CA ARG A 102 29.63 35.11 18.44
C ARG A 102 29.36 36.16 19.53
N GLY A 103 29.76 35.83 20.76
CA GLY A 103 30.02 36.81 21.80
C GLY A 103 31.28 37.60 21.52
#